data_AF-A0A9D7QQ65-F1
#
_entry.id   AF-A0A9D7QQ65-F1
#
_cell.length_a   1.000
_cell.length_b   1.000
_cell.length_c   1.000
_cell.angle_alpha   90.00
_cell.angle_beta   90.00
_cell.angle_gamma   90.00
#
_symmetry.space_group_name_H-M   'P 1'
#
loop_
_entity.id
_entity.type
_entity.pdbx_description
1 polymer ?
#
loop_
_entity_poly.entity_id
_entity_poly.type
_entity_poly.pdbx_seq_one_letter_code
_entity_poly.pdbx_strand_id
1 'polypeptide(L)'
;MKINRSTLFLLVVCGLLISCVDLNSKRHNIDGPYFVELDSGAAYHTLYFDLGEGNAIDRVENVSGVGHTDKFIIAKTHDGYYFIDRQKDNKFLNGNEIIGDAKTHDYFINWLDSLKIEDFKFDYYLEI
;
A
#
# COMPACT_ATOMS: atom_id res chain seq x y z
N MET A 1 0.56 -38.14 -39.75
CA MET A 1 -0.51 -37.78 -38.79
C MET A 1 -1.10 -36.44 -39.24
N LYS A 2 -2.34 -36.40 -39.76
CA LYS A 2 -2.97 -35.16 -40.26
C LYS A 2 -3.65 -34.45 -39.10
N ILE A 3 -3.09 -33.33 -38.67
CA ILE A 3 -3.70 -32.47 -37.65
C ILE A 3 -4.86 -31.72 -38.33
N ASN A 4 -6.08 -31.93 -37.85
CA ASN A 4 -7.27 -31.26 -38.37
C ASN A 4 -7.19 -29.76 -38.06
N ARG A 5 -7.51 -28.91 -39.05
CA ARG A 5 -7.49 -27.44 -38.91
C ARG A 5 -8.37 -26.95 -37.76
N SER A 6 -9.45 -27.66 -37.47
CA SER A 6 -10.37 -27.39 -36.35
C SER A 6 -9.73 -27.62 -34.98
N THR A 7 -8.84 -28.61 -34.86
CA THR A 7 -8.12 -28.92 -33.61
C THR A 7 -7.02 -27.88 -33.32
N LEU A 8 -6.43 -27.31 -34.37
CA LEU A 8 -5.45 -26.23 -34.25
C LEU A 8 -6.12 -24.92 -33.78
N PHE A 9 -7.34 -24.64 -34.25
CA PHE A 9 -8.09 -23.44 -33.87
C PHE A 9 -8.53 -23.46 -32.39
N LEU A 10 -8.95 -24.63 -31.88
CA LEU A 10 -9.35 -24.79 -30.49
C LEU A 10 -8.19 -24.57 -29.50
N LEU A 11 -6.98 -25.01 -29.88
CA LEU A 11 -5.77 -24.81 -29.07
C LEU A 11 -5.33 -23.35 -29.00
N VAL A 12 -5.49 -22.60 -30.10
CA VAL A 12 -5.19 -21.15 -30.15
C VAL A 12 -6.19 -20.36 -29.29
N VAL A 13 -7.48 -20.73 -29.31
CA VAL A 13 -8.51 -20.07 -28.48
C VAL A 13 -8.31 -20.38 -26.99
N CYS A 14 -7.96 -21.62 -26.62
CA CYS A 14 -7.63 -21.94 -25.23
C CYS A 14 -6.35 -21.23 -24.74
N GLY A 15 -5.35 -21.04 -25.60
CA GLY A 15 -4.11 -20.33 -25.25
C GLY A 15 -4.30 -18.83 -25.00
N LEU A 16 -5.27 -18.20 -25.67
CA LEU A 16 -5.60 -16.78 -25.48
C LEU A 16 -6.40 -16.49 -24.20
N LEU A 17 -7.02 -17.50 -23.59
CA LEU A 17 -7.78 -17.34 -22.33
C LEU A 17 -6.91 -17.51 -21.07
N ILE A 18 -5.64 -17.89 -21.21
CA ILE A 18 -4.71 -18.08 -20.08
C ILE A 18 -3.90 -16.82 -19.77
N SER A 19 -4.05 -15.74 -20.55
CA SER A 19 -3.44 -14.45 -20.22
C SER A 19 -4.35 -13.56 -19.37
N CYS A 20 -5.04 -14.14 -18.38
CA CYS A 20 -5.20 -13.42 -17.12
C CYS A 20 -3.88 -13.59 -16.38
N VAL A 21 -2.85 -12.88 -16.86
CA VAL A 21 -1.71 -12.56 -15.99
C VAL A 21 -2.34 -11.79 -14.86
N ASP A 22 -2.33 -12.37 -13.66
CA ASP A 22 -2.74 -11.71 -12.45
C ASP A 22 -1.76 -10.54 -12.26
N LEU A 23 -2.04 -9.40 -12.89
CA LEU A 23 -1.47 -8.06 -12.66
C LEU A 23 -1.92 -7.60 -11.27
N ASN A 24 -1.76 -8.49 -10.31
CA ASN A 24 -2.18 -8.36 -8.94
C ASN A 24 -1.07 -7.59 -8.25
N SER A 25 -0.95 -6.30 -8.57
CA SER A 25 -0.50 -5.36 -7.54
C SER A 25 -1.51 -5.52 -6.42
N LYS A 26 -1.19 -6.39 -5.46
CA LYS A 26 -2.09 -6.74 -4.38
C LYS A 26 -2.20 -5.53 -3.48
N ARG A 27 -3.15 -4.66 -3.82
CA ARG A 27 -3.60 -3.57 -2.97
C ARG A 27 -3.90 -4.16 -1.59
N HIS A 28 -3.13 -3.72 -0.60
CA HIS A 28 -3.28 -4.11 0.78
C HIS A 28 -4.01 -2.99 1.52
N ASN A 29 -5.29 -3.17 1.81
CA ASN A 29 -6.06 -2.18 2.55
C ASN A 29 -5.57 -2.13 4.01
N ILE A 30 -5.34 -0.92 4.54
CA ILE A 30 -4.91 -0.70 5.92
C ILE A 30 -6.14 -0.45 6.78
N ASP A 31 -6.71 0.75 6.67
CA ASP A 31 -7.97 1.11 7.30
C ASP A 31 -8.55 2.34 6.60
N GLY A 32 -9.88 2.43 6.51
CA GLY A 32 -10.57 3.51 5.80
C GLY A 32 -10.07 3.70 4.35
N PRO A 33 -9.73 4.94 3.92
CA PRO A 33 -9.28 5.22 2.55
C PRO A 33 -7.81 4.84 2.31
N TYR A 34 -7.10 4.28 3.29
CA TYR A 34 -5.67 4.02 3.19
C TYR A 34 -5.38 2.61 2.69
N PHE A 35 -4.44 2.50 1.76
CA PHE A 35 -3.96 1.22 1.26
C PHE A 35 -2.50 1.31 0.82
N VAL A 36 -1.84 0.15 0.78
CA VAL A 36 -0.48 0.01 0.28
C VAL A 36 -0.51 -0.76 -1.04
N GLU A 37 0.27 -0.29 -2.01
CA GLU A 37 0.41 -0.95 -3.30
C GLU A 37 1.84 -0.77 -3.83
N LEU A 38 2.29 -1.70 -4.67
CA LEU A 38 3.54 -1.53 -5.41
C LEU A 38 3.39 -0.35 -6.37
N ASP A 39 4.31 0.60 -6.30
CA ASP A 39 4.33 1.74 -7.19
C ASP A 39 4.61 1.29 -8.64
N SER A 40 3.81 1.74 -9.61
CA SER A 40 4.00 1.35 -11.01
C SER A 40 5.21 2.04 -11.66
N GLY A 41 5.60 3.20 -11.14
CA GLY A 41 6.76 3.98 -11.57
C GLY A 41 8.03 3.67 -10.79
N ALA A 42 7.95 2.97 -9.66
CA ALA A 42 9.09 2.67 -8.81
C ALA A 42 9.04 1.26 -8.19
N ALA A 43 10.21 0.64 -7.99
CA ALA A 43 10.29 -0.73 -7.44
C ALA A 43 10.12 -0.79 -5.90
N TYR A 44 9.19 -0.01 -5.34
CA TYR A 44 8.87 0.01 -3.91
C TYR A 44 7.38 0.14 -3.65
N HIS A 45 6.96 -0.15 -2.42
CA HIS A 45 5.56 -0.01 -2.02
C HIS A 45 5.30 1.39 -1.49
N THR A 46 4.14 1.95 -1.81
CA THR A 46 3.72 3.29 -1.42
C THR A 46 2.41 3.19 -0.65
N LEU A 47 2.30 3.96 0.44
CA LEU A 47 1.04 4.21 1.13
C LEU A 47 0.26 5.27 0.37
N TYR A 48 -0.95 4.92 -0.04
CA TYR A 48 -1.88 5.75 -0.79
C TYR A 48 -3.13 6.10 0.02
N PHE A 49 -3.76 7.20 -0.39
CA PHE A 49 -5.12 7.59 -0.02
C PHE A 49 -6.04 7.42 -1.24
N ASP A 50 -7.11 6.64 -1.09
CA ASP A 50 -8.11 6.40 -2.14
C ASP A 50 -9.01 7.62 -2.34
N LEU A 51 -9.04 8.14 -3.56
CA LEU A 51 -9.87 9.28 -3.96
C LEU A 51 -11.24 8.85 -4.51
N GLY A 52 -11.44 7.55 -4.74
CA GLY A 52 -12.59 6.96 -5.40
C GLY A 52 -12.35 6.74 -6.90
N GLU A 53 -13.20 5.88 -7.49
CA GLU A 53 -13.22 5.61 -8.94
C GLU A 53 -11.88 5.10 -9.51
N GLY A 54 -11.10 4.40 -8.69
CA GLY A 54 -9.79 3.87 -9.08
C GLY A 54 -8.67 4.91 -9.06
N ASN A 55 -8.92 6.12 -8.56
CA ASN A 55 -7.91 7.16 -8.39
C ASN A 55 -7.36 7.12 -6.96
N ALA A 56 -6.07 7.42 -6.83
CA ALA A 56 -5.40 7.52 -5.55
C ALA A 56 -4.32 8.61 -5.58
N ILE A 57 -3.95 9.08 -4.40
CA ILE A 57 -2.85 10.01 -4.19
C ILE A 57 -1.87 9.42 -3.19
N ASP A 58 -0.59 9.58 -3.44
CA ASP A 58 0.48 9.15 -2.55
C ASP A 58 0.44 9.92 -1.22
N ARG A 59 0.84 9.23 -0.16
CA ARG A 59 1.02 9.80 1.17
C ARG A 59 2.45 9.58 1.64
N VAL A 60 2.91 8.34 1.62
CA VAL A 60 4.28 8.00 2.01
C VAL A 60 4.82 6.95 1.05
N GLU A 61 5.87 7.33 0.33
CA GLU A 61 6.58 6.44 -0.58
C GLU A 61 7.55 5.50 0.17
N ASN A 62 7.93 4.41 -0.49
CA ASN A 62 8.94 3.46 -0.03
C ASN A 62 8.72 2.95 1.41
N VAL A 63 7.49 2.50 1.68
CA VAL A 63 7.09 1.95 2.96
C VAL A 63 7.50 0.48 3.09
N SER A 64 8.09 0.16 4.25
CA SER A 64 8.40 -1.20 4.69
C SER A 64 7.36 -1.75 5.68
N GLY A 65 6.55 -0.87 6.28
CA GLY A 65 5.41 -1.27 7.06
C GLY A 65 4.40 -0.14 7.23
N VAL A 66 3.12 -0.47 7.35
CA VAL A 66 2.05 0.50 7.62
C VAL A 66 1.10 -0.10 8.65
N GLY A 67 0.81 0.69 9.67
CA GLY A 67 -0.07 0.34 10.77
C GLY A 67 -1.00 1.49 11.09
N HIS A 68 -2.01 1.26 11.92
CA HIS A 68 -2.93 2.31 12.31
C HIS A 68 -3.31 2.27 13.79
N THR A 69 -3.85 3.41 14.23
CA THR A 69 -4.62 3.57 15.45
C THR A 69 -5.92 4.29 15.07
N ASP A 70 -6.81 4.51 16.04
CA ASP A 70 -8.04 5.30 15.82
C ASP A 70 -7.76 6.70 15.27
N LYS A 71 -6.61 7.29 15.60
CA LYS A 71 -6.27 8.69 15.25
C LYS A 71 -5.21 8.83 14.17
N PHE A 72 -4.32 7.86 14.04
CA PHE A 72 -3.15 7.98 13.17
C PHE A 72 -3.00 6.79 12.24
N ILE A 73 -2.53 7.07 11.01
CA ILE A 73 -1.81 6.09 10.19
C ILE A 73 -0.32 6.28 10.46
N ILE A 74 0.39 5.18 10.67
CA ILE A 74 1.83 5.15 10.93
C ILE A 74 2.50 4.39 9.80
N ALA A 75 3.39 5.07 9.07
CA ALA A 75 4.16 4.48 7.97
C ALA A 75 5.64 4.38 8.36
N LYS A 76 6.21 3.18 8.27
CA LYS A 76 7.62 2.89 8.47
C LYS A 76 8.34 2.87 7.13
N THR A 77 9.37 3.70 6.99
CA THR A 77 10.26 3.79 5.82
C THR A 77 11.71 3.56 6.26
N HIS A 78 12.65 3.68 5.32
CA HIS A 78 14.08 3.69 5.65
C HIS A 78 14.51 4.94 6.45
N ASP A 79 13.85 6.09 6.24
CA ASP A 79 14.15 7.35 6.94
C ASP A 79 13.59 7.39 8.36
N GLY A 80 12.60 6.55 8.66
CA GLY A 80 11.94 6.48 9.95
C GLY A 80 10.43 6.32 9.84
N TYR A 81 9.72 6.89 10.82
CA TYR A 81 8.29 6.72 11.02
C TYR A 81 7.55 8.03 10.72
N TYR A 82 6.62 7.97 9.78
CA TYR A 82 5.72 9.07 9.46
C TYR A 82 4.37 8.85 10.14
N PHE A 83 3.78 9.95 10.64
CA PHE A 83 2.51 9.95 11.35
C PHE A 83 1.53 10.83 10.59
N ILE A 84 0.43 10.24 10.15
CA ILE A 84 -0.65 10.94 9.44
C ILE A 84 -1.84 11.05 10.39
N ASP A 85 -2.20 12.28 10.76
CA ASP A 85 -3.40 12.55 11.56
C ASP A 85 -4.64 12.39 10.68
N ARG A 86 -5.41 11.32 10.93
CA ARG A 86 -6.56 10.93 10.11
C ARG A 86 -7.67 11.97 10.10
N GLN A 87 -7.75 12.82 11.12
CA GLN A 87 -8.76 13.86 11.20
C GLN A 87 -8.41 15.10 10.38
N LYS A 88 -7.13 15.26 10.05
CA LYS A 88 -6.62 16.40 9.26
C LYS A 88 -6.41 16.03 7.80
N ASP A 89 -6.18 14.76 7.50
CA ASP A 89 -6.07 14.27 6.13
C ASP A 89 -7.43 14.28 5.42
N ASN A 90 -7.42 14.59 4.14
CA ASN A 90 -8.55 14.44 3.25
C ASN A 90 -8.10 14.39 1.79
N LYS A 91 -9.04 14.01 0.92
CA LYS A 91 -8.83 13.79 -0.52
C LYS A 91 -8.36 15.02 -1.33
N PHE A 92 -8.41 16.22 -0.76
CA PHE A 92 -8.03 17.47 -1.44
C PHE A 92 -6.64 17.97 -1.03
N LEU A 93 -5.95 17.27 -0.12
CA LEU A 93 -4.63 17.63 0.35
C LEU A 93 -3.57 16.68 -0.20
N ASN A 94 -2.39 17.22 -0.50
CA ASN A 94 -1.21 16.42 -0.83
C ASN A 94 -0.50 15.97 0.46
N GLY A 95 0.20 14.84 0.41
CA GLY A 95 0.85 14.27 1.60
C GLY A 95 1.83 15.24 2.26
N ASN A 96 2.63 15.92 1.45
CA ASN A 96 3.60 16.96 1.83
C ASN A 96 2.98 18.20 2.51
N GLU A 97 1.66 18.40 2.49
CA GLU A 97 0.99 19.50 3.20
C GLU A 97 0.57 19.11 4.63
N ILE A 98 0.47 17.82 4.93
CA ILE A 98 -0.12 17.31 6.19
C ILE A 98 0.79 16.34 6.94
N ILE A 99 1.80 15.79 6.27
CA ILE A 99 2.76 14.84 6.83
C ILE A 99 4.01 15.62 7.21
N GLY A 100 4.34 15.60 8.50
CA GLY A 100 5.59 16.19 8.98
C GLY A 100 6.79 15.27 8.76
N ASP A 101 7.96 15.74 9.16
CA ASP A 101 9.22 14.99 9.00
C ASP A 101 9.19 13.63 9.73
N ALA A 102 9.91 12.66 9.14
CA ALA A 102 10.14 11.34 9.71
C ALA A 102 10.63 11.42 11.16
N LYS A 103 10.09 10.53 12.00
CA LYS A 103 10.50 10.36 13.39
C LYS A 103 11.38 9.14 13.54
N THR A 104 12.27 9.18 14.52
CA THR A 104 13.16 8.07 14.83
C THR A 104 12.39 6.89 15.42
N HIS A 105 13.03 5.72 15.43
CA HIS A 105 12.48 4.55 16.10
C HIS A 105 12.22 4.80 17.59
N ASP A 106 13.17 5.42 18.30
CA ASP A 106 13.01 5.76 19.72
C ASP A 106 11.83 6.68 19.96
N TYR A 107 11.58 7.64 19.07
CA TYR A 107 10.39 8.49 19.15
C TYR A 107 9.12 7.66 19.01
N PHE A 108 9.06 6.75 18.03
CA PHE A 108 7.91 5.89 17.79
C PHE A 108 7.61 4.99 19.01
N ILE A 109 8.63 4.35 19.59
CA ILE A 109 8.45 3.52 20.79
C ILE A 109 7.98 4.36 21.98
N ASN A 110 8.65 5.49 22.28
CA ASN A 110 8.23 6.38 23.36
C ASN A 110 6.81 6.94 23.16
N TRP A 111 6.42 7.18 21.90
CA TRP A 111 5.07 7.62 21.56
C TRP A 111 4.03 6.55 21.86
N LEU A 112 4.27 5.29 21.45
CA LEU A 112 3.40 4.16 21.80
C LEU A 112 3.27 4.01 23.32
N ASP A 113 4.40 4.07 24.04
CA ASP A 113 4.43 3.97 25.50
C ASP A 113 3.65 5.11 26.16
N SER A 114 3.79 6.34 25.67
CA SER A 114 3.07 7.51 26.19
C SER A 114 1.55 7.39 26.05
N LEU A 115 1.09 6.66 25.02
CA LEU A 115 -0.31 6.37 24.77
C LEU A 115 -0.77 5.05 25.40
N LYS A 116 0.13 4.31 26.06
CA LYS A 116 -0.10 2.99 26.64
C LYS A 116 -0.61 1.97 25.61
N ILE A 117 -0.06 2.03 24.39
CA ILE A 117 -0.36 1.07 23.33
C ILE A 117 0.66 -0.06 23.42
N GLU A 118 0.28 -1.16 24.07
CA GLU A 118 1.19 -2.29 24.33
C GLU A 118 1.30 -3.26 23.15
N ASP A 119 0.23 -3.40 22.35
CA ASP A 119 0.11 -4.43 21.30
C ASP A 119 0.03 -3.83 19.88
N PHE A 120 0.77 -2.76 19.61
CA PHE A 120 0.79 -2.19 18.26
C PHE A 120 1.31 -3.19 17.23
N LYS A 121 0.60 -3.32 16.11
CA LYS A 121 0.98 -4.18 14.99
C LYS A 121 0.86 -3.42 13.68
N PHE A 122 1.79 -3.71 12.77
CA PHE A 122 1.67 -3.28 11.40
C PHE A 122 0.65 -4.17 10.68
N ASP A 123 -0.33 -3.54 10.02
CA ASP A 123 -1.30 -4.24 9.16
C ASP A 123 -0.60 -4.77 7.91
N TYR A 124 0.32 -3.96 7.37
CA TYR A 124 1.20 -4.30 6.28
C TYR A 124 2.66 -4.28 6.73
N TYR A 125 3.43 -5.32 6.42
CA TYR A 125 4.86 -5.38 6.69
C TYR A 125 5.57 -6.20 5.60
N LEU A 126 6.67 -5.65 5.07
CA LEU A 126 7.58 -6.40 4.23
C LEU A 126 8.57 -7.16 5.12
N GLU A 127 8.53 -8.48 5.08
CA GLU A 127 9.61 -9.30 5.61
C GLU A 127 10.86 -9.04 4.74
N ILE A 128 11.87 -8.43 5.36
CA ILE A 128 13.18 -8.16 4.73
C ILE A 128 14.10 -9.35 5.02
#